data_AF-A0A928STY5-F1
#
_entry.id   AF-A0A928STY5-F1
#
_cell.length_a   1.000
_cell.length_b   1.000
_cell.length_c   1.000
_cell.angle_alpha   90.00
_cell.angle_beta   90.00
_cell.angle_gamma   90.00
#
_symmetry.space_group_name_H-M   'P 1'
#
loop_
_entity.id
_entity.type
_entity.pdbx_description
1 polymer ?
#
loop_
_entity_poly.entity_id
_entity_poly.type
_entity_poly.pdbx_seq_one_letter_code
_entity_poly.pdbx_strand_id
1 'polypeptide(L)'
;MRAAFRLLGGLLLAGALGCSSESGGTPASGGSAGAAGAGGAAGASGAGGSAVGGFAGLGFECGHAEPVADERPLPKDVTDAAPTLALRATSRRLEVWTPDSSSLADSEVLTFGKSACGALLFDLGSFALAESTAEMAQRVRVVVVDPATFGTATGAPGAYGVAFAQSKTTSDAIILPDDAFSNVVELDDTLAHELSHIVGGRSAPWDAWIPWWLIEGTAIMNGSYWGKQLHDQPTSFVEAWLDVADGSDATLTFDRYGLEDETQDLAETGHDQALSGFFVEFLRVKVARPGGGYGFPDALPRLLVLMKRVSAGDDFDATFAEELGGLPLAKAQADYVQFLDDTVGDLATRYSGTVFE
;
A
#
# COMPACT_ATOMS: atom_id res chain seq x y z
N MET A 1 -38.78 2.92 10.26
CA MET A 1 -39.54 2.67 9.01
C MET A 1 -38.54 2.34 7.93
N ARG A 2 -38.78 1.22 7.24
CA ARG A 2 -38.14 0.61 6.05
C ARG A 2 -37.10 1.42 5.25
N ALA A 3 -35.91 0.85 5.09
CA ALA A 3 -35.27 0.38 3.83
C ALA A 3 -33.99 -0.36 4.27
N ALA A 4 -33.71 -1.66 4.05
CA ALA A 4 -33.77 -2.49 2.85
C ALA A 4 -32.91 -1.96 1.69
N PHE A 5 -31.58 -2.04 1.83
CA PHE A 5 -30.69 -2.24 0.69
C PHE A 5 -29.81 -3.47 0.95
N ARG A 6 -30.00 -4.46 0.07
CA ARG A 6 -29.24 -5.69 -0.06
C ARG A 6 -28.25 -5.50 -1.19
N LEU A 7 -27.04 -6.03 -0.99
CA LEU A 7 -26.17 -6.66 -1.98
C LEU A 7 -26.03 -5.97 -3.34
N LEU A 8 -24.94 -5.21 -3.50
CA LEU A 8 -24.18 -5.08 -4.75
C LEU A 8 -22.72 -4.73 -4.37
N GLY A 9 -21.98 -5.70 -3.87
CA GLY A 9 -20.52 -5.63 -3.75
C GLY A 9 -19.94 -6.53 -4.83
N GLY A 10 -19.56 -5.92 -5.96
CA GLY A 10 -19.12 -6.63 -7.17
C GLY A 10 -19.42 -5.84 -8.43
N LEU A 11 -18.70 -4.73 -8.64
CA LEU A 11 -18.48 -4.00 -9.89
C LEU A 11 -17.21 -3.18 -9.58
N LEU A 12 -15.99 -3.43 -10.06
CA LEU A 12 -15.49 -3.79 -11.39
C LEU A 12 -16.12 -2.92 -12.48
N LEU A 13 -15.68 -1.66 -12.57
CA LEU A 13 -15.70 -0.94 -13.84
C LEU A 13 -14.49 -1.36 -14.68
N ALA A 14 -14.66 -2.46 -15.41
CA ALA A 14 -13.86 -2.73 -16.60
C ALA A 14 -14.43 -1.88 -17.76
N GLY A 15 -13.78 -0.76 -18.06
CA GLY A 15 -14.05 0.07 -19.24
C GLY A 15 -13.08 -0.23 -20.37
N ALA A 16 -13.37 -1.23 -21.21
CA ALA A 16 -12.61 -1.53 -22.41
C ALA A 16 -13.30 -1.00 -23.68
N LEU A 17 -12.76 0.07 -24.29
CA LEU A 17 -12.90 0.47 -25.72
C LEU A 17 -11.77 1.49 -25.98
N GLY A 18 -10.93 1.49 -27.00
CA GLY A 18 -10.66 0.66 -28.16
C GLY A 18 -9.48 1.33 -28.90
N CYS A 19 -8.65 0.56 -29.60
CA CYS A 19 -7.55 1.07 -30.41
C CYS A 19 -7.99 2.18 -31.38
N SER A 20 -7.24 3.27 -31.43
CA SER A 20 -7.00 4.05 -32.65
C SER A 20 -5.62 4.68 -32.59
N SER A 21 -4.74 4.15 -33.42
CA SER A 21 -3.48 4.76 -33.85
C SER A 21 -3.75 6.07 -34.62
N GLU A 22 -2.97 7.12 -34.40
CA GLU A 22 -2.12 7.74 -35.43
C GLU A 22 -1.38 8.99 -34.93
N SER A 23 -0.06 8.96 -35.15
CA SER A 23 0.86 10.05 -35.54
C SER A 23 0.96 11.36 -34.74
N GLY A 24 2.16 11.59 -34.20
CA GLY A 24 3.00 12.69 -34.71
C GLY A 24 3.42 13.75 -33.69
N GLY A 25 4.73 13.87 -33.45
CA GLY A 25 5.30 15.10 -32.91
C GLY A 25 6.56 14.97 -32.04
N THR A 26 7.68 14.53 -32.61
CA THR A 26 9.03 14.86 -32.06
C THR A 26 9.36 16.34 -32.26
N PRO A 27 10.19 16.92 -31.37
CA PRO A 27 11.52 17.39 -31.78
C PRO A 27 12.62 16.88 -30.82
N ALA A 28 13.65 16.19 -31.34
CA ALA A 28 14.98 16.73 -31.69
C ALA A 28 15.74 17.29 -30.46
N SER A 29 16.57 16.47 -29.78
CA SER A 29 17.98 16.13 -30.08
C SER A 29 19.02 17.12 -29.55
N GLY A 30 19.96 16.62 -28.73
CA GLY A 30 21.24 17.29 -28.51
C GLY A 30 22.16 16.58 -27.51
N GLY A 31 23.20 15.91 -28.01
CA GLY A 31 24.50 15.81 -27.32
C GLY A 31 24.98 14.42 -26.90
N SER A 32 25.78 13.78 -27.75
CA SER A 32 26.51 12.53 -27.53
C SER A 32 28.00 12.75 -27.22
N ALA A 33 28.60 11.92 -26.35
CA ALA A 33 29.97 11.37 -26.41
C ALA A 33 30.08 10.27 -25.31
N GLY A 34 30.28 8.98 -25.59
CA GLY A 34 31.51 8.29 -26.04
C GLY A 34 32.49 8.12 -24.85
N ALA A 35 33.03 6.95 -24.45
CA ALA A 35 33.39 5.69 -25.11
C ALA A 35 33.56 4.58 -24.01
N ALA A 36 33.08 3.35 -24.23
CA ALA A 36 33.81 2.14 -24.67
C ALA A 36 34.94 1.59 -23.76
N GLY A 37 34.78 0.33 -23.32
CA GLY A 37 35.84 -0.51 -22.76
C GLY A 37 35.35 -1.92 -22.44
N ALA A 38 35.67 -2.89 -23.30
CA ALA A 38 35.18 -4.27 -23.27
C ALA A 38 36.21 -5.28 -22.68
N GLY A 39 35.71 -6.45 -22.30
CA GLY A 39 36.47 -7.71 -22.12
C GLY A 39 36.07 -8.44 -20.83
N GLY A 40 35.74 -9.73 -20.78
CA GLY A 40 35.70 -10.80 -21.75
C GLY A 40 35.78 -12.16 -21.02
N ALA A 41 35.11 -13.16 -21.59
CA ALA A 41 35.35 -14.62 -21.50
C ALA A 41 34.96 -15.43 -20.22
N ALA A 42 33.82 -16.12 -20.36
CA ALA A 42 33.64 -17.59 -20.42
C ALA A 42 34.27 -18.54 -19.37
N GLY A 43 33.38 -19.32 -18.74
CA GLY A 43 33.37 -20.78 -18.91
C GLY A 43 33.52 -21.63 -17.65
N ALA A 44 32.46 -22.38 -17.30
CA ALA A 44 32.54 -23.80 -16.95
C ALA A 44 31.14 -24.41 -16.83
N SER A 45 30.91 -25.44 -17.65
CA SER A 45 29.80 -26.38 -17.60
C SER A 45 30.04 -27.45 -16.52
N GLY A 46 28.95 -27.92 -15.90
CA GLY A 46 28.99 -29.05 -14.99
C GLY A 46 27.58 -29.58 -14.74
N ALA A 47 27.27 -30.70 -15.39
CA ALA A 47 25.97 -31.37 -15.37
C ALA A 47 25.71 -32.13 -14.06
N GLY A 48 24.42 -32.32 -13.75
CA GLY A 48 23.93 -33.54 -13.10
C GLY A 48 23.19 -33.32 -11.78
N GLY A 49 21.91 -33.68 -11.76
CA GLY A 49 21.20 -33.91 -10.50
C GLY A 49 19.73 -33.50 -10.53
N SER A 50 18.89 -34.35 -11.11
CA SER A 50 17.46 -34.33 -10.81
C SER A 50 17.27 -34.75 -9.35
N ALA A 51 16.74 -33.85 -8.52
CA ALA A 51 16.08 -34.15 -7.26
C ALA A 51 15.12 -33.00 -6.92
N VAL A 52 13.88 -33.14 -7.36
CA VAL A 52 12.74 -32.39 -6.84
C VAL A 52 12.56 -32.86 -5.40
N GLY A 53 12.92 -32.04 -4.41
CA GLY A 53 12.73 -32.39 -3.01
C GLY A 53 13.38 -31.43 -2.02
N GLY A 54 12.55 -30.65 -1.32
CA GLY A 54 12.81 -30.25 0.06
C GLY A 54 13.38 -28.85 0.31
N PHE A 55 12.59 -27.80 0.05
CA PHE A 55 12.79 -26.47 0.69
C PHE A 55 11.64 -26.06 1.62
N ALA A 56 10.70 -26.96 1.93
CA ALA A 56 9.78 -26.78 3.03
C ALA A 56 10.53 -26.91 4.37
N GLY A 57 11.09 -25.82 4.90
CA GLY A 57 11.67 -25.88 6.25
C GLY A 57 12.52 -24.72 6.76
N LEU A 58 12.85 -23.70 5.95
CA LEU A 58 13.56 -22.52 6.44
C LEU A 58 12.57 -21.36 6.60
N GLY A 59 11.92 -21.30 7.77
CA GLY A 59 10.99 -20.21 8.11
C GLY A 59 11.71 -18.90 8.41
N PHE A 60 11.11 -17.78 8.00
CA PHE A 60 11.44 -16.45 8.51
C PHE A 60 10.57 -16.18 9.74
N GLU A 61 11.15 -15.83 10.88
CA GLU A 61 10.36 -15.75 12.12
C GLU A 61 9.67 -14.39 12.29
N CYS A 62 8.48 -14.26 11.70
CA CYS A 62 7.43 -13.37 12.17
C CYS A 62 6.75 -13.92 13.45
N GLY A 63 7.40 -13.78 14.61
CA GLY A 63 6.80 -14.03 15.94
C GLY A 63 6.56 -15.50 16.33
N HIS A 64 5.97 -15.74 17.51
CA HIS A 64 5.71 -17.07 18.09
C HIS A 64 4.20 -17.38 18.23
N ALA A 65 3.68 -18.30 17.41
CA ALA A 65 2.36 -18.92 17.61
C ALA A 65 2.30 -20.27 16.86
N GLU A 66 1.43 -21.17 17.32
CA GLU A 66 1.06 -22.37 16.57
C GLU A 66 0.11 -22.03 15.41
N PRO A 67 0.13 -22.80 14.30
CA PRO A 67 -0.77 -22.59 13.17
C PRO A 67 -2.24 -22.58 13.59
N VAL A 68 -3.02 -21.65 13.05
CA VAL A 68 -4.48 -21.65 13.22
C VAL A 68 -5.07 -22.64 12.20
N ALA A 69 -5.89 -23.58 12.67
CA ALA A 69 -6.44 -24.70 11.90
C ALA A 69 -7.43 -24.32 10.77
N ASP A 70 -7.58 -23.04 10.45
CA ASP A 70 -8.59 -22.52 9.51
C ASP A 70 -7.89 -21.74 8.39
N GLU A 71 -7.25 -22.49 7.48
CA GLU A 71 -6.64 -21.92 6.28
C GLU A 71 -7.74 -21.54 5.29
N ARG A 72 -8.18 -20.28 5.34
CA ARG A 72 -9.10 -19.71 4.35
C ARG A 72 -8.47 -19.81 2.94
N PRO A 73 -9.27 -20.09 1.89
CA PRO A 73 -8.76 -20.10 0.53
C PRO A 73 -8.36 -18.69 0.08
N LEU A 74 -7.41 -18.64 -0.87
CA LEU A 74 -7.08 -17.43 -1.63
C LEU A 74 -8.35 -16.82 -2.26
N PRO A 75 -8.36 -15.49 -2.53
CA PRO A 75 -9.47 -14.87 -3.25
C PRO A 75 -9.73 -15.58 -4.58
N LYS A 76 -11.02 -15.76 -4.92
CA LYS A 76 -11.42 -16.53 -6.10
C LYS A 76 -10.82 -15.96 -7.38
N ASP A 77 -10.86 -14.64 -7.53
CA ASP A 77 -10.36 -13.94 -8.72
C ASP A 77 -8.86 -14.18 -8.94
N VAL A 78 -8.10 -14.29 -7.84
CA VAL A 78 -6.68 -14.66 -7.85
C VAL A 78 -6.49 -16.10 -8.32
N THR A 79 -7.25 -17.04 -7.77
CA THR A 79 -7.14 -18.47 -8.16
C THR A 79 -7.64 -18.75 -9.57
N ASP A 80 -8.61 -17.97 -10.06
CA ASP A 80 -9.11 -18.07 -11.43
C ASP A 80 -8.08 -17.53 -12.42
N ALA A 81 -7.44 -16.39 -12.10
CA ALA A 81 -6.41 -15.78 -12.93
C ALA A 81 -5.09 -16.58 -12.90
N ALA A 82 -4.77 -17.21 -11.77
CA ALA A 82 -3.53 -17.95 -11.55
C ALA A 82 -3.81 -19.37 -10.99
N PRO A 83 -4.32 -20.31 -11.82
CA PRO A 83 -4.70 -21.64 -11.36
C PRO A 83 -3.50 -22.53 -10.97
N THR A 84 -2.27 -22.09 -11.24
CA THR A 84 -1.01 -22.81 -10.98
C THR A 84 -0.20 -22.23 -9.82
N LEU A 85 -0.86 -21.47 -8.92
CA LEU A 85 -0.18 -20.94 -7.72
C LEU A 85 0.27 -22.07 -6.79
N ALA A 86 1.52 -21.97 -6.35
CA ALA A 86 2.10 -22.85 -5.34
C ALA A 86 2.71 -22.04 -4.19
N LEU A 87 2.58 -22.57 -2.98
CA LEU A 87 3.22 -22.04 -1.79
C LEU A 87 4.75 -22.27 -1.89
N ARG A 88 5.52 -21.19 -1.98
CA ARG A 88 6.98 -21.23 -2.12
C ARG A 88 7.73 -20.89 -0.83
N ALA A 89 7.17 -20.03 0.02
CA ALA A 89 7.72 -19.72 1.33
C ALA A 89 6.62 -19.52 2.36
N THR A 90 6.92 -19.78 3.63
CA THR A 90 5.94 -19.62 4.73
C THR A 90 6.62 -19.21 6.02
N SER A 91 5.88 -18.46 6.83
CA SER A 91 6.17 -18.15 8.22
C SER A 91 4.92 -18.38 9.08
N ARG A 92 4.99 -18.03 10.35
CA ARG A 92 3.82 -18.06 11.24
C ARG A 92 2.74 -17.04 10.84
N ARG A 93 3.10 -15.96 10.14
CA ARG A 93 2.19 -14.84 9.79
C ARG A 93 2.01 -14.65 8.30
N LEU A 94 2.89 -15.20 7.48
CA LEU A 94 2.88 -14.96 6.04
C LEU A 94 3.01 -16.26 5.26
N GLU A 95 2.39 -16.28 4.10
CA GLU A 95 2.55 -17.30 3.08
C GLU A 95 2.86 -16.59 1.77
N VAL A 96 3.95 -16.99 1.09
CA VAL A 96 4.30 -16.45 -0.21
C VAL A 96 3.97 -17.47 -1.28
N TRP A 97 3.07 -17.08 -2.18
CA TRP A 97 2.55 -17.88 -3.28
C TRP A 97 3.04 -17.31 -4.61
N THR A 98 3.53 -18.17 -5.51
CA THR A 98 3.90 -17.78 -6.88
C THR A 98 3.40 -18.83 -7.87
N PRO A 99 3.21 -18.51 -9.16
CA PRO A 99 2.98 -19.52 -10.18
C PRO A 99 4.11 -20.56 -10.20
N ASP A 100 3.78 -21.82 -10.49
CA ASP A 100 4.76 -22.91 -10.70
C ASP A 100 5.79 -22.57 -11.79
N SER A 101 5.40 -21.74 -12.75
CA SER A 101 6.23 -21.27 -13.86
C SER A 101 7.01 -19.99 -13.57
N SER A 102 6.93 -19.44 -12.35
CA SER A 102 7.62 -18.20 -11.99
C SER A 102 9.13 -18.34 -12.18
N SER A 103 9.76 -17.29 -12.71
CA SER A 103 11.21 -17.19 -12.88
C SER A 103 11.95 -16.86 -11.58
N LEU A 104 11.23 -16.49 -10.51
CA LEU A 104 11.82 -16.13 -9.22
C LEU A 104 12.53 -17.34 -8.59
N ALA A 105 13.79 -17.14 -8.24
CA ALA A 105 14.57 -18.11 -7.48
C ALA A 105 14.03 -18.21 -6.04
N ASP A 106 14.19 -19.38 -5.41
CA ASP A 106 13.75 -19.56 -4.03
C ASP A 106 14.41 -18.54 -3.09
N SER A 107 15.68 -18.19 -3.29
CA SER A 107 16.36 -17.16 -2.50
C SER A 107 15.72 -15.76 -2.61
N GLU A 108 15.12 -15.43 -3.76
CA GLU A 108 14.42 -14.16 -3.96
C GLU A 108 13.09 -14.18 -3.22
N VAL A 109 12.30 -15.25 -3.38
CA VAL A 109 11.05 -15.47 -2.63
C VAL A 109 11.28 -15.43 -1.12
N LEU A 110 12.37 -16.05 -0.66
CA LEU A 110 12.78 -16.07 0.74
C LEU A 110 13.15 -14.67 1.26
N THR A 111 13.92 -13.90 0.48
CA THR A 111 14.31 -12.53 0.84
C THR A 111 13.08 -11.63 0.93
N PHE A 112 12.21 -11.72 -0.07
CA PHE A 112 10.94 -11.03 -0.10
C PHE A 112 10.03 -11.38 1.08
N GLY A 113 9.92 -12.67 1.43
CA GLY A 113 9.19 -13.11 2.60
C GLY A 113 9.68 -12.47 3.91
N LYS A 114 10.98 -12.14 4.01
CA LYS A 114 11.53 -11.38 5.16
C LYS A 114 11.13 -9.91 5.12
N SER A 115 11.19 -9.27 3.96
CA SER A 115 10.75 -7.87 3.77
C SER A 115 9.28 -7.70 4.16
N ALA A 116 8.40 -8.54 3.61
CA ALA A 116 6.97 -8.53 3.95
C ALA A 116 6.74 -8.78 5.45
N CYS A 117 7.56 -9.64 6.06
CA CYS A 117 7.55 -9.87 7.51
C CYS A 117 7.92 -8.61 8.31
N GLY A 118 8.99 -7.93 7.89
CA GLY A 118 9.44 -6.67 8.51
C GLY A 118 8.38 -5.58 8.41
N ALA A 119 7.81 -5.40 7.22
CA ALA A 119 6.73 -4.47 6.96
C ALA A 119 5.49 -4.75 7.84
N LEU A 120 5.03 -5.99 7.94
CA LEU A 120 3.89 -6.34 8.80
C LEU A 120 4.15 -5.99 10.27
N LEU A 121 5.34 -6.30 10.79
CA LEU A 121 5.70 -5.97 12.18
C LEU A 121 5.83 -4.46 12.38
N PHE A 122 6.34 -3.74 11.38
CA PHE A 122 6.41 -2.29 11.37
C PHE A 122 5.00 -1.69 11.46
N ASP A 123 4.06 -2.12 10.62
CA ASP A 123 2.68 -1.63 10.61
C ASP A 123 1.98 -1.85 11.95
N LEU A 124 2.13 -3.04 12.54
CA LEU A 124 1.59 -3.33 13.87
C LEU A 124 2.14 -2.36 14.93
N GLY A 125 3.44 -2.05 14.86
CA GLY A 125 4.09 -1.07 15.72
C GLY A 125 3.57 0.36 15.49
N SER A 126 3.50 0.79 14.23
CA SER A 126 3.00 2.12 13.81
C SER A 126 1.56 2.36 14.26
N PHE A 127 0.71 1.32 14.25
CA PHE A 127 -0.66 1.39 14.73
C PHE A 127 -0.83 1.09 16.24
N ALA A 128 0.28 0.89 16.98
CA ALA A 128 0.28 0.51 18.39
C ALA A 128 -0.57 -0.73 18.71
N LEU A 129 -0.59 -1.71 17.80
CA LEU A 129 -1.30 -2.96 17.95
C LEU A 129 -0.42 -4.05 18.55
N ALA A 130 -1.00 -4.81 19.48
CA ALA A 130 -0.34 -6.01 19.99
C ALA A 130 -0.44 -7.15 18.96
N GLU A 131 0.71 -7.74 18.63
CA GLU A 131 0.81 -8.91 17.74
C GLU A 131 -0.08 -10.08 18.19
N SER A 132 -0.36 -10.19 19.49
CA SER A 132 -1.12 -11.29 20.10
C SER A 132 -2.63 -11.17 19.94
N THR A 133 -3.13 -10.09 19.33
CA THR A 133 -4.57 -9.95 19.07
C THR A 133 -5.03 -11.03 18.09
N ALA A 134 -6.20 -11.63 18.35
CA ALA A 134 -6.68 -12.78 17.58
C ALA A 134 -6.89 -12.44 16.09
N GLU A 135 -7.27 -11.20 15.79
CA GLU A 135 -7.42 -10.67 14.43
C GLU A 135 -6.08 -10.66 13.69
N MET A 136 -5.01 -10.23 14.35
CA MET A 136 -3.68 -10.14 13.75
C MET A 136 -2.97 -11.49 13.67
N ALA A 137 -3.42 -12.49 14.44
CA ALA A 137 -2.87 -13.86 14.44
C ALA A 137 -3.11 -14.61 13.13
N GLN A 138 -4.03 -14.15 12.28
CA GLN A 138 -4.30 -14.78 10.99
C GLN A 138 -3.13 -14.55 10.01
N ARG A 139 -2.80 -15.58 9.23
CA ARG A 139 -1.79 -15.45 8.18
C ARG A 139 -2.29 -14.55 7.06
N VAL A 140 -1.41 -13.67 6.60
CA VAL A 140 -1.58 -12.90 5.37
C VAL A 140 -0.93 -13.66 4.23
N ARG A 141 -1.58 -13.71 3.07
CA ARG A 141 -1.03 -14.34 1.87
C ARG A 141 -0.43 -13.26 0.98
N VAL A 142 0.75 -13.52 0.47
CA VAL A 142 1.44 -12.63 -0.44
C VAL A 142 1.58 -13.37 -1.76
N VAL A 143 0.91 -12.90 -2.78
CA VAL A 143 0.83 -13.57 -4.07
C VAL A 143 1.60 -12.74 -5.09
N VAL A 144 2.61 -13.35 -5.72
CA VAL A 144 3.44 -12.70 -6.73
C VAL A 144 3.17 -13.36 -8.07
N VAL A 145 2.72 -12.58 -9.06
CA VAL A 145 2.30 -13.06 -10.40
C VAL A 145 2.86 -12.15 -11.48
N ASP A 146 2.84 -12.57 -12.74
CA ASP A 146 3.22 -11.69 -13.85
C ASP A 146 2.22 -10.51 -14.01
N PRO A 147 2.60 -9.38 -14.65
CA PRO A 147 1.75 -8.20 -14.75
C PRO A 147 0.40 -8.43 -15.45
N ALA A 148 0.32 -9.36 -16.40
CA ALA A 148 -0.93 -9.66 -17.10
C ALA A 148 -1.90 -10.42 -16.19
N THR A 149 -1.39 -11.42 -15.46
CA THR A 149 -2.14 -12.12 -14.43
C THR A 149 -2.54 -11.18 -13.29
N PHE A 150 -1.65 -10.28 -12.85
CA PHE A 150 -1.95 -9.24 -11.86
C PHE A 150 -3.15 -8.40 -12.30
N GLY A 151 -3.09 -7.77 -13.48
CA GLY A 151 -4.18 -6.93 -13.98
C GLY A 151 -5.50 -7.69 -14.14
N THR A 152 -5.45 -8.99 -14.47
CA THR A 152 -6.64 -9.85 -14.52
C THR A 152 -7.21 -10.15 -13.14
N ALA A 153 -6.36 -10.46 -12.16
CA ALA A 153 -6.76 -10.83 -10.80
C ALA A 153 -7.28 -9.64 -9.99
N THR A 154 -6.70 -8.45 -10.20
CA THR A 154 -6.99 -7.26 -9.39
C THR A 154 -7.92 -6.27 -10.09
N GLY A 155 -7.99 -6.31 -11.42
CA GLY A 155 -8.67 -5.27 -12.19
C GLY A 155 -7.94 -3.92 -12.22
N ALA A 156 -6.72 -3.85 -11.67
CA ALA A 156 -5.92 -2.62 -11.55
C ALA A 156 -4.58 -2.75 -12.31
N PRO A 157 -4.59 -2.95 -13.65
CA PRO A 157 -3.36 -3.09 -14.40
C PRO A 157 -2.50 -1.83 -14.30
N GLY A 158 -1.27 -1.97 -13.80
CA GLY A 158 -0.33 -0.86 -13.61
C GLY A 158 -0.19 -0.36 -12.17
N ALA A 159 -1.00 -0.86 -11.24
CA ALA A 159 -0.73 -0.67 -9.80
C ALA A 159 0.48 -1.50 -9.34
N TYR A 160 1.16 -1.03 -8.30
CA TYR A 160 2.32 -1.71 -7.71
C TYR A 160 1.91 -2.87 -6.76
N GLY A 161 0.69 -2.83 -6.24
CA GLY A 161 0.10 -3.86 -5.39
C GLY A 161 -1.40 -3.66 -5.23
N VAL A 162 -2.08 -4.69 -4.73
CA VAL A 162 -3.48 -4.61 -4.27
C VAL A 162 -3.71 -5.54 -3.08
N ALA A 163 -4.23 -4.99 -1.99
CA ALA A 163 -4.70 -5.73 -0.84
C ALA A 163 -6.18 -6.15 -0.95
N PHE A 164 -6.44 -7.42 -0.68
CA PHE A 164 -7.75 -8.02 -0.50
C PHE A 164 -8.03 -8.19 0.99
N ALA A 165 -8.39 -7.09 1.66
CA ALA A 165 -8.62 -7.04 3.12
C ALA A 165 -10.07 -7.35 3.57
N GLN A 166 -10.93 -7.81 2.66
CA GLN A 166 -12.35 -7.40 2.71
C GLN A 166 -13.42 -8.48 2.81
N SER A 167 -13.11 -9.76 3.07
CA SER A 167 -14.21 -10.70 3.28
C SER A 167 -14.00 -11.66 4.45
N LYS A 168 -15.04 -11.75 5.30
CA LYS A 168 -15.18 -12.78 6.34
C LYS A 168 -15.09 -14.21 5.77
N THR A 169 -15.14 -14.36 4.44
CA THR A 169 -15.22 -15.63 3.72
C THR A 169 -13.96 -15.99 2.93
N THR A 170 -12.99 -15.08 2.78
CA THR A 170 -11.73 -15.30 2.05
C THR A 170 -10.54 -14.95 2.93
N SER A 171 -9.36 -15.43 2.54
CA SER A 171 -8.12 -15.02 3.18
C SER A 171 -7.78 -13.56 2.91
N ASP A 172 -7.11 -12.93 3.87
CA ASP A 172 -6.35 -11.72 3.61
C ASP A 172 -5.19 -12.04 2.65
N ALA A 173 -5.14 -11.34 1.54
CA ALA A 173 -4.07 -11.48 0.56
C ALA A 173 -3.63 -10.11 0.05
N ILE A 174 -2.34 -9.94 -0.20
CA ILE A 174 -1.82 -8.87 -1.05
C ILE A 174 -1.32 -9.52 -2.34
N ILE A 175 -1.62 -8.91 -3.48
CA ILE A 175 -1.18 -9.36 -4.80
C ILE A 175 -0.20 -8.33 -5.33
N LEU A 176 0.92 -8.79 -5.88
CA LEU A 176 1.98 -7.95 -6.43
C LEU A 176 2.38 -8.48 -7.81
N PRO A 177 2.70 -7.60 -8.78
CA PRO A 177 3.32 -8.02 -10.01
C PRO A 177 4.80 -8.37 -9.78
N ASP A 178 5.33 -9.35 -10.51
CA ASP A 178 6.70 -9.86 -10.31
C ASP A 178 7.79 -8.87 -10.80
N ASP A 179 7.42 -7.89 -11.62
CA ASP A 179 8.29 -6.79 -12.03
C ASP A 179 8.50 -5.74 -10.92
N ALA A 180 7.68 -5.74 -9.85
CA ALA A 180 7.92 -4.96 -8.65
C ALA A 180 9.27 -5.29 -7.99
N PHE A 181 9.83 -6.47 -8.26
CA PHE A 181 11.14 -6.91 -7.77
C PHE A 181 12.32 -6.18 -8.43
N SER A 182 12.08 -5.42 -9.51
CA SER A 182 13.12 -4.66 -10.19
C SER A 182 13.56 -3.41 -9.41
N ASN A 183 12.75 -2.93 -8.46
CA ASN A 183 13.05 -1.79 -7.61
C ASN A 183 12.78 -2.12 -6.13
N VAL A 184 13.82 -2.56 -5.41
CA VAL A 184 13.69 -2.99 -4.01
C VAL A 184 13.16 -1.91 -3.08
N VAL A 185 13.47 -0.63 -3.35
CA VAL A 185 13.03 0.49 -2.51
C VAL A 185 11.51 0.64 -2.62
N GLU A 186 10.99 0.74 -3.84
CA GLU A 186 9.54 0.82 -4.09
C GLU A 186 8.79 -0.43 -3.64
N LEU A 187 9.43 -1.61 -3.73
CA LEU A 187 8.85 -2.86 -3.26
C LEU A 187 8.61 -2.86 -1.75
N ASP A 188 9.59 -2.44 -0.96
CA ASP A 188 9.45 -2.40 0.50
C ASP A 188 8.34 -1.40 0.90
N ASP A 189 8.29 -0.23 0.26
CA ASP A 189 7.22 0.77 0.47
C ASP A 189 5.85 0.21 0.15
N THR A 190 5.73 -0.45 -1.01
CA THR A 190 4.49 -1.10 -1.46
C THR A 190 4.07 -2.20 -0.49
N LEU A 191 5.02 -2.99 0.02
CA LEU A 191 4.70 -4.02 1.01
C LEU A 191 4.09 -3.45 2.28
N ALA A 192 4.70 -2.41 2.85
CA ALA A 192 4.15 -1.75 4.05
C ALA A 192 2.83 -1.03 3.75
N HIS A 193 2.67 -0.43 2.58
CA HIS A 193 1.41 0.15 2.14
C HIS A 193 0.28 -0.91 2.08
N GLU A 194 0.48 -2.00 1.34
CA GLU A 194 -0.57 -3.03 1.17
C GLU A 194 -0.84 -3.81 2.45
N LEU A 195 0.18 -4.03 3.29
CA LEU A 195 -0.01 -4.68 4.59
C LEU A 195 -0.76 -3.77 5.57
N SER A 196 -0.61 -2.45 5.46
CA SER A 196 -1.39 -1.49 6.23
C SER A 196 -2.88 -1.62 5.93
N HIS A 197 -3.26 -1.87 4.67
CA HIS A 197 -4.66 -2.14 4.30
C HIS A 197 -5.21 -3.41 4.96
N ILE A 198 -4.39 -4.47 5.06
CA ILE A 198 -4.78 -5.69 5.78
C ILE A 198 -4.94 -5.43 7.29
N VAL A 199 -3.97 -4.75 7.91
CA VAL A 199 -4.00 -4.44 9.36
C VAL A 199 -5.18 -3.51 9.69
N GLY A 200 -5.40 -2.50 8.87
CA GLY A 200 -6.54 -1.58 8.94
C GLY A 200 -7.86 -2.34 8.79
N GLY A 201 -8.00 -3.17 7.76
CA GLY A 201 -9.23 -3.92 7.48
C GLY A 201 -9.61 -4.96 8.52
N ARG A 202 -8.62 -5.64 9.10
CA ARG A 202 -8.83 -6.55 10.23
C ARG A 202 -9.34 -5.82 11.47
N SER A 203 -8.87 -4.60 11.65
CA SER A 203 -9.22 -3.73 12.78
C SER A 203 -10.58 -3.06 12.59
N ALA A 204 -10.83 -2.54 11.40
CA ALA A 204 -11.96 -1.72 11.02
C ALA A 204 -12.46 -2.18 9.64
N PRO A 205 -13.45 -3.08 9.58
CA PRO A 205 -13.99 -3.54 8.31
C PRO A 205 -14.44 -2.37 7.43
N TRP A 206 -14.09 -2.48 6.14
CA TRP A 206 -14.20 -1.44 5.12
C TRP A 206 -15.63 -1.14 4.65
N ASP A 207 -16.64 -1.75 5.25
CA ASP A 207 -18.06 -1.45 4.99
C ASP A 207 -18.56 -0.21 5.76
N ALA A 208 -17.65 0.45 6.47
CA ALA A 208 -17.89 1.67 7.21
C ALA A 208 -17.79 2.92 6.33
N TRP A 209 -18.42 4.02 6.78
CA TRP A 209 -18.35 5.33 6.11
C TRP A 209 -17.02 6.03 6.44
N ILE A 210 -15.92 5.42 6.04
CA ILE A 210 -14.57 5.94 6.20
C ILE A 210 -14.12 6.44 4.81
N PRO A 211 -13.71 7.71 4.69
CA PRO A 211 -13.26 8.23 3.40
C PRO A 211 -12.00 7.54 2.87
N TRP A 212 -11.93 7.33 1.57
CA TRP A 212 -10.81 6.70 0.89
C TRP A 212 -9.50 7.45 1.10
N TRP A 213 -9.52 8.79 1.11
CA TRP A 213 -8.33 9.60 1.43
C TRP A 213 -7.76 9.27 2.81
N LEU A 214 -8.58 8.86 3.78
CA LEU A 214 -8.03 8.52 5.09
C LEU A 214 -7.37 7.14 5.04
N ILE A 215 -7.98 6.20 4.34
CA ILE A 215 -7.50 4.82 4.29
C ILE A 215 -6.22 4.70 3.46
N GLU A 216 -6.21 5.31 2.27
CA GLU A 216 -4.99 5.39 1.47
C GLU A 216 -3.94 6.28 2.12
N GLY A 217 -4.37 7.36 2.78
CA GLY A 217 -3.45 8.26 3.48
C GLY A 217 -2.67 7.55 4.60
N THR A 218 -3.33 6.70 5.40
CA THR A 218 -2.62 5.93 6.43
C THR A 218 -1.68 4.90 5.81
N ALA A 219 -2.07 4.24 4.73
CA ALA A 219 -1.24 3.25 4.04
C ALA A 219 0.00 3.88 3.36
N ILE A 220 -0.17 4.98 2.61
CA ILE A 220 0.94 5.73 1.98
C ILE A 220 1.93 6.25 3.01
N MET A 221 1.43 6.85 4.09
CA MET A 221 2.29 7.37 5.15
C MET A 221 3.12 6.25 5.76
N ASN A 222 2.49 5.12 6.09
CA ASN A 222 3.17 4.00 6.72
C ASN A 222 4.18 3.33 5.76
N GLY A 223 3.83 3.19 4.48
CA GLY A 223 4.76 2.78 3.42
C GLY A 223 5.98 3.69 3.30
N SER A 224 5.76 5.01 3.25
CA SER A 224 6.85 6.01 3.16
C SER A 224 7.77 5.97 4.38
N TYR A 225 7.24 5.69 5.57
CA TYR A 225 8.02 5.56 6.80
C TYR A 225 8.93 4.35 6.77
N TRP A 226 8.37 3.22 6.35
CA TRP A 226 9.12 1.98 6.23
C TRP A 226 10.26 2.13 5.21
N GLY A 227 9.97 2.72 4.05
CA GLY A 227 10.97 3.11 3.05
C GLY A 227 12.10 3.95 3.61
N LYS A 228 11.74 5.07 4.25
CA LYS A 228 12.71 5.97 4.87
C LYS A 228 13.55 5.27 5.94
N GLN A 229 12.95 4.41 6.74
CA GLN A 229 13.66 3.65 7.78
C GLN A 229 14.67 2.65 7.19
N LEU A 230 14.32 1.97 6.10
CA LEU A 230 15.17 0.96 5.49
C LEU A 230 16.24 1.55 4.57
N HIS A 231 15.87 2.54 3.78
CA HIS A 231 16.63 3.00 2.63
C HIS A 231 17.11 4.45 2.75
N ASP A 232 16.75 5.15 3.83
CA ASP A 232 16.98 6.59 4.02
C ASP A 232 16.37 7.46 2.89
N GLN A 233 15.37 6.92 2.19
CA GLN A 233 14.64 7.59 1.12
C GLN A 233 13.14 7.32 1.30
N PRO A 234 12.29 8.36 1.24
CA PRO A 234 10.85 8.15 1.17
C PRO A 234 10.45 7.67 -0.23
N THR A 235 9.17 7.39 -0.41
CA THR A 235 8.62 6.92 -1.68
C THR A 235 8.71 8.00 -2.77
N SER A 236 9.55 7.78 -3.79
CA SER A 236 9.89 8.81 -4.78
C SER A 236 8.70 9.34 -5.59
N PHE A 237 7.68 8.51 -5.88
CA PHE A 237 6.50 8.98 -6.60
C PHE A 237 5.65 9.94 -5.75
N VAL A 238 5.66 9.77 -4.42
CA VAL A 238 4.95 10.66 -3.50
C VAL A 238 5.63 12.03 -3.51
N GLU A 239 6.96 12.07 -3.41
CA GLU A 239 7.72 13.32 -3.51
C GLU A 239 7.45 14.07 -4.82
N ALA A 240 7.44 13.36 -5.96
CA ALA A 240 7.21 13.98 -7.26
C ALA A 240 5.86 14.71 -7.35
N TRP A 241 4.80 14.17 -6.75
CA TRP A 241 3.51 14.84 -6.66
C TRP A 241 3.53 15.98 -5.64
N LEU A 242 4.12 15.74 -4.47
CA LEU A 242 4.21 16.72 -3.39
C LEU A 242 5.11 17.92 -3.73
N ASP A 243 6.04 17.81 -4.69
CA ASP A 243 6.89 18.92 -5.11
C ASP A 243 6.11 20.04 -5.82
N VAL A 244 5.02 19.66 -6.49
CA VAL A 244 4.24 20.57 -7.35
C VAL A 244 2.85 20.87 -6.80
N ALA A 245 2.38 20.11 -5.81
CA ALA A 245 1.03 20.25 -5.29
C ALA A 245 0.77 21.58 -4.57
N ASP A 246 -0.47 22.06 -4.67
CA ASP A 246 -0.99 23.22 -3.94
C ASP A 246 -2.29 22.90 -3.16
N GLY A 247 -2.92 23.92 -2.56
CA GLY A 247 -4.15 23.73 -1.80
C GLY A 247 -5.36 23.32 -2.65
N SER A 248 -5.37 23.63 -3.94
CA SER A 248 -6.44 23.21 -4.85
C SER A 248 -6.39 21.71 -5.14
N ASP A 249 -5.20 21.14 -5.25
CA ASP A 249 -4.97 19.70 -5.37
C ASP A 249 -5.52 18.95 -4.15
N ALA A 250 -5.21 19.41 -2.94
CA ALA A 250 -5.74 18.81 -1.71
C ALA A 250 -7.27 18.92 -1.60
N THR A 251 -7.85 20.05 -2.02
CA THR A 251 -9.32 20.20 -2.05
C THR A 251 -9.93 19.17 -2.99
N LEU A 252 -9.35 19.01 -4.19
CA LEU A 252 -9.80 18.04 -5.17
C LEU A 252 -9.66 16.60 -4.66
N THR A 253 -8.57 16.27 -3.97
CA THR A 253 -8.39 14.96 -3.31
C THR A 253 -9.49 14.70 -2.28
N PHE A 254 -9.82 15.65 -1.40
CA PHE A 254 -10.90 15.43 -0.42
C PHE A 254 -12.27 15.23 -1.06
N ASP A 255 -12.52 15.86 -2.22
CA ASP A 255 -13.76 15.72 -2.97
C ASP A 255 -13.83 14.37 -3.72
N ARG A 256 -12.77 13.98 -4.46
CA ARG A 256 -12.73 12.75 -5.29
C ARG A 256 -12.50 11.47 -4.51
N TYR A 257 -11.76 11.54 -3.41
CA TYR A 257 -11.42 10.42 -2.53
C TYR A 257 -12.30 10.39 -1.28
N GLY A 258 -13.56 10.83 -1.41
CA GLY A 258 -14.57 10.81 -0.38
C GLY A 258 -14.99 9.40 0.01
N LEU A 259 -16.28 9.08 -0.08
CA LEU A 259 -16.77 7.73 0.28
C LEU A 259 -16.55 6.69 -0.84
N GLU A 260 -16.34 7.14 -2.06
CA GLU A 260 -16.00 6.31 -3.22
C GLU A 260 -14.73 6.88 -3.85
N ASP A 261 -13.97 6.02 -4.54
CA ASP A 261 -12.88 6.47 -5.40
C ASP A 261 -13.48 6.91 -6.74
N GLU A 262 -13.49 8.23 -6.98
CA GLU A 262 -14.00 8.84 -8.21
C GLU A 262 -12.89 9.17 -9.24
N THR A 263 -11.66 8.65 -9.06
CA THR A 263 -10.55 8.88 -10.00
C THR A 263 -10.77 8.17 -11.34
N GLN A 264 -10.26 8.78 -12.42
CA GLN A 264 -10.49 8.29 -13.78
C GLN A 264 -9.35 7.42 -14.31
N ASP A 265 -8.14 7.60 -13.76
CA ASP A 265 -6.95 6.85 -14.14
C ASP A 265 -5.94 6.73 -12.99
N LEU A 266 -4.90 5.91 -13.21
CA LEU A 266 -3.86 5.65 -12.22
C LEU A 266 -3.01 6.87 -11.86
N ALA A 267 -2.89 7.87 -12.75
CA ALA A 267 -2.14 9.07 -12.44
C ALA A 267 -2.91 9.94 -11.44
N GLU A 268 -4.23 10.08 -11.64
CA GLU A 268 -5.12 10.72 -10.67
C GLU A 268 -5.15 9.98 -9.33
N THR A 269 -5.23 8.64 -9.35
CA THR A 269 -5.11 7.80 -8.16
C THR A 269 -3.80 8.06 -7.41
N GLY A 270 -2.67 7.99 -8.10
CA GLY A 270 -1.35 8.20 -7.47
C GLY A 270 -1.19 9.61 -6.88
N HIS A 271 -1.73 10.63 -7.55
CA HIS A 271 -1.81 11.99 -7.04
C HIS A 271 -2.62 12.06 -5.73
N ASP A 272 -3.86 11.57 -5.74
CA ASP A 272 -4.76 11.67 -4.58
C ASP A 272 -4.26 10.84 -3.40
N GLN A 273 -3.65 9.68 -3.65
CA GLN A 273 -2.97 8.88 -2.63
C GLN A 273 -1.77 9.63 -2.01
N ALA A 274 -0.94 10.29 -2.82
CA ALA A 274 0.20 11.07 -2.32
C ALA A 274 -0.26 12.23 -1.41
N LEU A 275 -1.26 13.00 -1.84
CA LEU A 275 -1.81 14.10 -1.03
C LEU A 275 -2.52 13.59 0.23
N SER A 276 -3.18 12.45 0.16
CA SER A 276 -3.79 11.78 1.31
C SER A 276 -2.74 11.35 2.34
N GLY A 277 -1.63 10.76 1.89
CA GLY A 277 -0.52 10.37 2.76
C GLY A 277 0.12 11.57 3.45
N PHE A 278 0.31 12.66 2.71
CA PHE A 278 0.86 13.88 3.26
C PHE A 278 -0.11 14.61 4.21
N PHE A 279 -1.43 14.45 4.05
CA PHE A 279 -2.38 14.93 5.06
C PHE A 279 -2.20 14.22 6.40
N VAL A 280 -2.03 12.89 6.41
CA VAL A 280 -1.74 12.14 7.65
C VAL A 280 -0.43 12.59 8.29
N GLU A 281 0.60 12.85 7.48
CA GLU A 281 1.87 13.38 7.97
C GLU A 281 1.73 14.81 8.51
N PHE A 282 0.95 15.67 7.84
CA PHE A 282 0.59 17.01 8.31
C PHE A 282 -0.09 16.96 9.68
N LEU A 283 -1.04 16.04 9.89
CA LEU A 283 -1.66 15.82 11.20
C LEU A 283 -0.63 15.41 12.25
N ARG A 284 0.37 14.61 11.87
CA ARG A 284 1.40 14.17 12.80
C ARG A 284 2.35 15.29 13.22
N VAL A 285 2.72 16.20 12.33
CA VAL A 285 3.81 17.16 12.57
C VAL A 285 3.43 18.63 12.56
N LYS A 286 2.51 19.04 11.69
CA LYS A 286 2.29 20.44 11.35
C LYS A 286 0.99 21.01 11.90
N VAL A 287 -0.04 20.19 12.11
CA VAL A 287 -1.36 20.71 12.48
C VAL A 287 -1.34 21.41 13.83
N ALA A 288 -1.94 22.59 13.93
CA ALA A 288 -2.04 23.30 15.19
C ALA A 288 -3.05 22.59 16.11
N ARG A 289 -2.61 22.25 17.33
CA ARG A 289 -3.47 21.51 18.26
C ARG A 289 -4.37 22.41 19.09
N PRO A 290 -5.59 21.96 19.43
CA PRO A 290 -6.37 22.54 20.51
C PRO A 290 -5.55 22.53 21.82
N GLY A 291 -5.44 23.68 22.48
CA GLY A 291 -4.64 23.82 23.71
C GLY A 291 -3.14 24.12 23.49
N GLY A 292 -2.67 24.19 22.24
CA GLY A 292 -1.33 24.65 21.88
C GLY A 292 -0.35 23.57 21.42
N GLY A 293 0.70 24.01 20.73
CA GLY A 293 1.68 23.15 20.07
C GLY A 293 1.22 22.66 18.70
N TYR A 294 2.05 21.81 18.08
CA TYR A 294 1.86 21.30 16.73
C TYR A 294 1.98 19.79 16.70
N GLY A 295 1.21 19.17 15.80
CA GLY A 295 1.29 17.77 15.47
C GLY A 295 0.74 16.82 16.54
N PHE A 296 0.25 15.67 16.08
CA PHE A 296 -0.07 14.50 16.90
C PHE A 296 0.95 13.39 16.58
N PRO A 297 2.06 13.24 17.34
CA PRO A 297 3.08 12.23 17.04
C PRO A 297 2.54 10.79 16.94
N ASP A 298 1.40 10.53 17.58
CA ASP A 298 0.62 9.29 17.56
C ASP A 298 -0.60 9.36 16.62
N ALA A 299 -0.51 10.10 15.51
CA ALA A 299 -1.60 10.25 14.54
C ALA A 299 -2.10 8.91 13.99
N LEU A 300 -1.21 8.02 13.54
CA LEU A 300 -1.59 6.71 12.99
C LEU A 300 -2.42 5.86 13.98
N PRO A 301 -2.00 5.65 15.25
CA PRO A 301 -2.82 4.96 16.23
C PRO A 301 -4.19 5.62 16.46
N ARG A 302 -4.25 6.97 16.52
CA ARG A 302 -5.52 7.71 16.69
C ARG A 302 -6.46 7.49 15.51
N LEU A 303 -5.94 7.57 14.29
CA LEU A 303 -6.71 7.35 13.07
C LEU A 303 -7.23 5.92 12.97
N LEU A 304 -6.46 4.92 13.42
CA LEU A 304 -6.96 3.54 13.49
C LEU A 304 -8.10 3.39 14.52
N VAL A 305 -7.98 4.02 15.71
CA VAL A 305 -9.07 4.03 16.70
C VAL A 305 -10.32 4.69 16.11
N LEU A 306 -10.16 5.80 15.41
CA LEU A 306 -11.24 6.44 14.67
C LEU A 306 -11.91 5.48 13.69
N MET A 307 -11.13 4.81 12.82
CA MET A 307 -11.67 3.87 11.83
C MET A 307 -12.45 2.75 12.53
N LYS A 308 -11.93 2.18 13.62
CA LYS A 308 -12.61 1.14 14.42
C LYS A 308 -13.96 1.59 14.94
N ARG A 309 -14.03 2.81 15.48
CA ARG A 309 -15.25 3.38 16.05
C ARG A 309 -16.28 3.70 14.98
N VAL A 310 -15.85 4.23 13.84
CA VAL A 310 -16.73 4.50 12.70
C VAL A 310 -17.27 3.19 12.12
N SER A 311 -16.46 2.14 12.01
CA SER A 311 -16.93 0.79 11.65
C SER A 311 -17.91 0.19 12.67
N ALA A 312 -17.88 0.65 13.92
CA ALA A 312 -18.86 0.28 14.95
C ALA A 312 -20.14 1.14 14.92
N GLY A 313 -20.22 2.12 14.02
CA GLY A 313 -21.39 2.98 13.79
C GLY A 313 -21.32 4.37 14.42
N ASP A 314 -20.17 4.78 14.95
CA ASP A 314 -19.97 6.17 15.39
C ASP A 314 -19.91 7.13 14.19
N ASP A 315 -20.26 8.39 14.41
CA ASP A 315 -20.17 9.46 13.41
C ASP A 315 -18.70 9.81 13.11
N PHE A 316 -18.33 9.91 11.84
CA PHE A 316 -16.95 10.13 11.41
C PHE A 316 -16.38 11.46 11.93
N ASP A 317 -17.07 12.58 11.68
CA ASP A 317 -16.59 13.92 12.03
C ASP A 317 -16.48 14.11 13.55
N ALA A 318 -17.47 13.63 14.30
CA ALA A 318 -17.46 13.69 15.76
C ALA A 318 -16.33 12.84 16.34
N THR A 319 -16.12 11.62 15.82
CA THR A 319 -15.03 10.74 16.25
C THR A 319 -13.67 11.33 15.88
N PHE A 320 -13.54 11.94 14.70
CA PHE A 320 -12.32 12.63 14.28
C PHE A 320 -11.94 13.72 15.26
N ALA A 321 -12.91 14.56 15.62
CA ALA A 321 -12.68 15.61 16.60
C ALA A 321 -12.29 15.03 17.96
N GLU A 322 -12.93 13.96 18.43
CA GLU A 322 -12.59 13.34 19.72
C GLU A 322 -11.15 12.78 19.72
N GLU A 323 -10.80 11.97 18.72
CA GLU A 323 -9.49 11.32 18.65
C GLU A 323 -8.34 12.32 18.41
N LEU A 324 -8.61 13.46 17.76
CA LEU A 324 -7.64 14.55 17.57
C LEU A 324 -7.83 15.72 18.56
N GLY A 325 -8.27 15.42 19.78
CA GLY A 325 -8.20 16.38 20.90
C GLY A 325 -9.12 17.60 20.77
N GLY A 326 -10.22 17.46 20.06
CA GLY A 326 -11.22 18.49 19.78
C GLY A 326 -11.00 19.24 18.46
N LEU A 327 -10.10 18.79 17.58
CA LEU A 327 -9.84 19.41 16.28
C LEU A 327 -10.93 19.02 15.27
N PRO A 328 -11.79 19.95 14.79
CA PRO A 328 -12.79 19.61 13.79
C PRO A 328 -12.14 19.23 12.45
N LEU A 329 -12.67 18.21 11.77
CA LEU A 329 -12.16 17.74 10.47
C LEU A 329 -12.07 18.89 9.46
N ALA A 330 -13.14 19.65 9.27
CA ALA A 330 -13.17 20.78 8.34
C ALA A 330 -12.08 21.82 8.63
N LYS A 331 -11.69 22.00 9.90
CA LYS A 331 -10.57 22.87 10.26
C LYS A 331 -9.23 22.22 9.89
N ALA A 332 -9.04 20.93 10.16
CA ALA A 332 -7.81 20.22 9.79
C ALA A 332 -7.57 20.26 8.28
N GLN A 333 -8.62 20.03 7.48
CA GLN A 333 -8.57 20.11 6.03
C GLN A 333 -8.27 21.54 5.55
N ALA A 334 -8.94 22.55 6.10
CA ALA A 334 -8.67 23.94 5.74
C ALA A 334 -7.24 24.39 6.10
N ASP A 335 -6.74 23.99 7.27
CA ASP A 335 -5.35 24.28 7.67
C ASP A 335 -4.33 23.57 6.75
N TYR A 336 -4.65 22.35 6.28
CA TYR A 336 -3.81 21.61 5.33
C TYR A 336 -3.77 22.26 3.95
N VAL A 337 -4.93 22.64 3.41
CA VAL A 337 -5.04 23.39 2.14
C VAL A 337 -4.21 24.67 2.21
N GLN A 338 -4.38 25.46 3.28
CA GLN A 338 -3.60 26.67 3.49
C GLN A 338 -2.10 26.39 3.60
N PHE A 339 -1.71 25.31 4.30
CA PHE A 339 -0.30 24.94 4.43
C PHE A 339 0.34 24.59 3.08
N LEU A 340 -0.37 23.88 2.20
CA LEU A 340 0.13 23.59 0.86
C LEU A 340 0.31 24.88 0.06
N ASP A 341 -0.69 25.78 0.05
CA ASP A 341 -0.60 27.09 -0.60
C ASP A 341 0.58 27.93 -0.10
N ASP A 342 0.79 27.98 1.23
CA ASP A 342 1.86 28.75 1.87
C ASP A 342 3.26 28.19 1.58
N THR A 343 3.35 26.92 1.19
CA THR A 343 4.62 26.22 0.92
C THR A 343 4.87 25.95 -0.57
N VAL A 344 4.04 26.48 -1.46
CA VAL A 344 4.29 26.41 -2.91
C VAL A 344 5.63 27.07 -3.22
N GLY A 345 6.60 26.25 -3.67
CA GLY A 345 7.96 26.70 -3.96
C GLY A 345 8.89 26.83 -2.74
N ASP A 346 8.44 26.49 -1.53
CA ASP A 346 9.27 26.36 -0.32
C ASP A 346 9.24 24.93 0.22
N LEU A 347 9.83 24.02 -0.55
CA LEU A 347 9.90 22.58 -0.24
C LEU A 347 10.64 22.31 1.08
N ALA A 348 11.61 23.15 1.45
CA ALA A 348 12.30 23.02 2.72
C ALA A 348 11.34 23.17 3.91
N THR A 349 10.46 24.18 3.88
CA THR A 349 9.41 24.33 4.90
C THR A 349 8.37 23.20 4.81
N ARG A 350 7.99 22.80 3.59
CA ARG A 350 7.03 21.70 3.35
C ARG A 350 7.49 20.42 4.06
N TYR A 351 8.74 20.02 3.84
CA TYR A 351 9.26 18.74 4.32
C TYR A 351 9.91 18.78 5.71
N SER A 352 10.28 19.94 6.25
CA SER A 352 10.96 20.00 7.56
C SER A 352 10.21 19.26 8.68
N GLY A 353 10.87 18.32 9.33
CA GLY A 353 10.32 17.50 10.41
C GLY A 353 9.40 16.36 9.95
N THR A 354 9.19 16.21 8.65
CA THR A 354 8.41 15.11 8.05
C THR A 354 9.31 13.93 7.68
N VAL A 355 8.70 12.82 7.25
CA VAL A 355 9.44 11.68 6.66
C VAL A 355 10.12 12.00 5.33
N PHE A 356 9.71 13.09 4.68
CA PHE A 356 10.24 13.56 3.40
C PHE A 356 11.43 14.53 3.53
N GLU A 357 11.98 14.71 4.75
CA GLU A 357 13.21 15.48 5.01
C GLU A 357 14.50 14.67 4.75
#